data_AF-A0A820ZBZ7-F1
#
_entry.id   AF-A0A820ZBZ7-F1
#
_cell.length_a   1.000
_cell.length_b   1.000
_cell.length_c   1.000
_cell.angle_alpha   90.00
_cell.angle_beta   90.00
_cell.angle_gamma   90.00
#
_symmetry.space_group_name_H-M   'P 1'
#
loop_
_entity.id
_entity.type
_entity.pdbx_description
1 polymer ?
#
loop_
_entity_poly.entity_id
_entity_poly.type
_entity_poly.pdbx_seq_one_letter_code
_entity_poly.pdbx_strand_id
1 'polypeptide(L)'
;MLPSFFDDLKHVYIYLTGGEIPWDYIYGLFEQAVYGGRVDNPVDTDVLKSYLTQYFNTAVIGGSRGSKTRLASNINLPNSSNFSEYKKICEDLNDDQDAPSLFGLPANIERS
;
A
#
# COMPACT_ATOMS: atom_id res chain seq x y z
N MET A 1 23.21 -1.00 -21.50
CA MET A 1 23.55 -2.36 -21.05
C MET A 1 23.61 -2.37 -19.52
N LEU A 2 22.47 -2.15 -18.86
CA LEU A 2 22.24 -2.24 -17.42
C LEU A 2 20.93 -2.99 -17.02
N PRO A 3 20.13 -3.67 -17.90
CA PRO A 3 18.93 -4.35 -17.40
C PRO A 3 19.20 -5.65 -16.60
N SER A 4 20.31 -6.35 -16.85
CA SER A 4 20.46 -7.76 -16.43
C SER A 4 20.72 -7.96 -14.93
N PHE A 5 21.48 -7.08 -14.29
CA PHE A 5 21.89 -7.30 -12.89
C PHE A 5 20.72 -7.22 -11.90
N PHE A 6 19.79 -6.30 -12.13
CA PHE A 6 18.61 -6.16 -11.28
C PHE A 6 17.60 -7.29 -11.49
N ASP A 7 17.51 -7.84 -12.70
CA ASP A 7 16.59 -8.93 -12.97
C ASP A 7 17.13 -10.26 -12.40
N ASP A 8 18.43 -10.51 -12.46
CA ASP A 8 19.05 -11.67 -11.82
C ASP A 8 18.89 -11.64 -10.29
N LEU A 9 19.05 -10.47 -9.65
CA LEU A 9 18.82 -10.34 -8.20
C LEU A 9 17.36 -10.55 -7.80
N LYS A 10 16.40 -10.07 -8.60
CA LYS A 10 14.97 -10.34 -8.37
C LYS A 10 14.67 -11.83 -8.49
N HIS A 11 15.19 -12.50 -9.52
CA HIS A 11 14.98 -13.92 -9.72
C HIS A 11 15.56 -14.76 -8.57
N VAL A 12 16.77 -14.46 -8.14
CA VAL A 12 17.40 -15.13 -6.98
C VAL A 12 16.61 -14.87 -5.71
N TYR A 13 16.23 -13.62 -5.46
CA TYR A 13 15.49 -13.25 -4.26
C TYR A 13 14.10 -13.91 -4.21
N ILE A 14 13.33 -13.90 -5.30
CA ILE A 14 12.00 -14.53 -5.39
C ILE A 14 12.08 -16.05 -5.21
N TYR A 15 13.14 -16.68 -5.73
CA TYR A 15 13.37 -18.12 -5.55
C TYR A 15 13.70 -18.48 -4.09
N LEU A 16 14.43 -17.60 -3.39
CA LEU A 16 14.78 -17.75 -1.97
C LEU A 16 13.58 -17.53 -1.04
N THR A 17 12.62 -16.67 -1.41
CA THR A 17 11.39 -16.44 -0.63
C THR A 17 10.26 -17.40 -0.96
N GLY A 18 10.51 -18.46 -1.76
CA GLY A 18 9.49 -19.47 -2.07
C GLY A 18 8.30 -18.92 -2.88
N GLY A 19 8.49 -17.82 -3.61
CA GLY A 19 7.41 -17.13 -4.33
C GLY A 19 6.58 -16.18 -3.47
N GLU A 20 6.94 -15.96 -2.20
CA GLU A 20 6.33 -14.92 -1.37
C GLU A 20 6.81 -13.52 -1.78
N ILE A 21 5.90 -12.56 -1.72
CA ILE A 21 6.16 -11.15 -2.06
C ILE A 21 7.11 -10.55 -1.01
N PRO A 22 8.24 -9.94 -1.43
CA PRO A 22 9.13 -9.25 -0.50
C PRO A 22 8.64 -7.88 -0.08
N TRP A 23 7.81 -7.86 0.95
CA TRP A 23 7.30 -6.62 1.50
C TRP A 23 8.41 -5.70 2.01
N ASP A 24 9.45 -6.23 2.66
CA ASP A 24 10.59 -5.41 3.14
C ASP A 24 11.32 -4.68 2.02
N TYR A 25 11.48 -5.33 0.87
CA TYR A 25 12.06 -4.69 -0.31
C TYR A 25 11.13 -3.62 -0.88
N ILE A 26 9.82 -3.88 -0.93
CA ILE A 26 8.83 -2.92 -1.39
C ILE A 26 8.82 -1.69 -0.48
N TYR A 27 8.80 -1.87 0.84
CA TYR A 27 8.84 -0.77 1.81
C TYR A 27 10.11 0.05 1.67
N GLY A 28 11.28 -0.59 1.59
CA GLY A 28 12.56 0.10 1.41
C GLY A 28 12.64 0.86 0.08
N LEU A 29 12.07 0.30 -1.00
CA LEU A 29 11.98 0.97 -2.29
C LEU A 29 11.12 2.24 -2.20
N PHE A 30 9.94 2.17 -1.58
CA PHE A 30 9.07 3.33 -1.42
C PHE A 30 9.68 4.37 -0.50
N GLU A 31 10.23 3.95 0.63
CA GLU A 31 10.89 4.82 1.61
C GLU A 31 12.07 5.57 0.98
N GLN A 32 12.99 4.89 0.30
CA GLN A 32 14.26 5.48 -0.12
C GLN A 32 14.21 6.08 -1.53
N ALA A 33 13.57 5.39 -2.49
CA ALA A 33 13.63 5.77 -3.90
C ALA A 33 12.46 6.64 -4.36
N VAL A 34 11.26 6.44 -3.79
CA VAL A 34 10.05 7.17 -4.21
C VAL A 34 9.81 8.41 -3.35
N TYR A 35 9.88 8.24 -2.03
CA TYR A 35 9.53 9.28 -1.06
C TYR A 35 10.75 9.87 -0.33
N GLY A 36 11.90 9.21 -0.32
CA GLY A 36 13.08 9.63 0.46
C GLY A 36 13.69 10.98 0.04
N GLY A 37 13.44 11.43 -1.19
CA GLY A 37 13.82 12.77 -1.64
C GLY A 37 12.83 13.88 -1.25
N ARG A 38 11.66 13.54 -0.71
CA ARG A 38 10.57 14.48 -0.37
C ARG A 38 10.28 14.54 1.12
N VAL A 39 10.62 13.50 1.86
CA VAL A 39 10.38 13.38 3.30
C VAL A 39 11.74 13.43 4.00
N ASP A 40 12.09 14.59 4.54
CA ASP A 40 13.35 14.84 5.26
C ASP A 40 13.17 14.79 6.78
N ASN A 41 11.93 14.91 7.26
CA ASN A 41 11.59 14.79 8.66
C ASN A 41 11.52 13.30 9.09
N PRO A 42 12.26 12.87 10.13
CA PRO A 42 12.20 11.51 10.63
C PRO A 42 10.80 11.10 11.12
N VAL A 43 10.03 12.03 11.69
CA VAL A 43 8.66 11.74 12.15
C VAL A 43 7.75 11.42 10.97
N ASP A 44 7.85 12.18 9.88
CA ASP A 44 7.05 11.94 8.67
C ASP A 44 7.48 10.65 7.96
N THR A 45 8.74 10.26 8.10
CA THR A 45 9.25 8.97 7.60
C THR A 45 8.64 7.80 8.35
N ASP A 46 8.49 7.90 9.68
CA ASP A 46 7.82 6.87 10.48
C ASP A 46 6.32 6.79 10.15
N VAL A 47 5.67 7.94 9.94
CA VAL A 47 4.28 8.00 9.46
C VAL A 47 4.16 7.33 8.09
N LEU A 48 5.06 7.61 7.15
CA LEU A 48 5.08 6.95 5.84
C LEU A 48 5.23 5.43 5.97
N LYS A 49 6.15 4.94 6.81
CA LYS A 49 6.32 3.50 7.06
C LYS A 49 5.05 2.85 7.60
N SER A 50 4.34 3.54 8.49
CA SER A 50 3.06 3.05 9.02
C SER A 50 2.01 2.89 7.91
N TYR A 51 1.90 3.86 7.01
CA TYR A 51 1.01 3.76 5.84
C TYR A 51 1.41 2.63 4.88
N LEU A 52 2.71 2.51 4.59
CA LEU A 52 3.22 1.46 3.69
C LEU A 52 2.91 0.07 4.25
N THR A 53 3.19 -0.18 5.52
CA THR A 53 2.92 -1.48 6.16
C THR A 53 1.43 -1.78 6.33
N GLN A 54 0.61 -0.76 6.56
CA GLN A 54 -0.84 -0.89 6.67
C GLN A 54 -1.50 -1.32 5.35
N TYR A 55 -1.08 -0.75 4.22
CA TYR A 55 -1.73 -0.99 2.93
C TYR A 55 -1.04 -2.04 2.06
N PHE A 56 0.29 -2.12 2.11
CA PHE A 56 1.06 -3.04 1.27
C PHE A 56 1.45 -4.28 2.05
N ASN A 57 0.49 -5.18 2.26
CA ASN A 57 0.77 -6.48 2.89
C ASN A 57 -0.05 -7.60 2.25
N THR A 58 0.28 -8.85 2.60
CA THR A 58 -0.41 -10.04 2.07
C THR A 58 -1.89 -10.10 2.43
N ALA A 59 -2.33 -9.48 3.54
CA ALA A 59 -3.73 -9.45 3.90
C ALA A 59 -4.53 -8.51 2.98
N VAL A 60 -3.98 -7.35 2.62
CA VAL A 60 -4.66 -6.34 1.78
C VAL A 60 -4.54 -6.66 0.30
N ILE A 61 -3.33 -6.93 -0.19
CA ILE A 61 -3.03 -7.11 -1.63
C ILE A 61 -2.94 -8.58 -2.03
N GLY A 62 -2.55 -9.46 -1.09
CA GLY A 62 -2.28 -10.88 -1.38
C GLY A 62 -3.53 -11.75 -1.53
N GLY A 63 -4.74 -11.18 -1.51
CA GLY A 63 -5.98 -11.87 -1.88
C GLY A 63 -6.27 -13.12 -1.03
N SER A 64 -5.87 -13.14 0.25
CA SER A 64 -6.11 -14.28 1.13
C SER A 64 -7.59 -14.67 1.07
N ARG A 65 -7.84 -15.87 0.52
CA ARG A 65 -9.16 -16.45 0.23
C ARG A 65 -9.97 -16.48 1.53
N GLY A 66 -10.75 -15.42 1.79
CA GLY A 66 -11.61 -15.31 2.96
C GLY A 66 -11.41 -14.05 3.80
N SER A 67 -10.34 -13.28 3.61
CA SER A 67 -10.18 -12.01 4.30
C SER A 67 -10.89 -10.90 3.51
N LYS A 68 -12.04 -10.43 4.03
CA LYS A 68 -12.62 -9.15 3.62
C LYS A 68 -11.73 -8.03 4.16
N THR A 69 -10.50 -7.93 3.66
CA THR A 69 -9.55 -6.95 4.16
C THR A 69 -10.03 -5.58 3.71
N ARG A 70 -10.53 -4.83 4.68
CA ARG A 70 -11.02 -3.47 4.49
C ARG A 70 -9.82 -2.57 4.30
N LEU A 71 -9.80 -1.81 3.20
CA LEU A 71 -8.82 -0.72 3.02
C LEU A 71 -9.11 0.38 4.05
N ALA A 72 -10.38 0.67 4.26
CA ALA A 72 -10.89 1.56 5.28
C ALA A 72 -12.24 1.03 5.79
N SER A 73 -12.76 1.59 6.87
CA SER A 73 -13.99 1.15 7.58
C SER A 73 -15.16 0.78 6.65
N ASN A 74 -15.26 1.41 5.47
CA ASN A 74 -16.30 1.24 4.47
C ASN A 74 -15.83 0.82 3.05
N ILE A 75 -14.54 0.57 2.83
CA ILE A 75 -13.99 0.26 1.50
C ILE A 75 -13.48 -1.19 1.50
N ASN A 76 -14.13 -2.05 0.72
CA ASN A 76 -13.70 -3.44 0.51
C ASN A 76 -13.03 -3.57 -0.84
N LEU A 77 -11.81 -4.12 -0.87
CA LEU A 77 -11.14 -4.41 -2.14
C LEU A 77 -11.72 -5.68 -2.79
N PRO A 78 -11.83 -5.72 -4.13
CA PRO A 78 -12.23 -6.91 -4.84
C PRO A 78 -11.07 -7.92 -4.84
N ASN A 79 -11.39 -9.21 -4.80
CA ASN A 79 -10.38 -10.29 -4.84
C ASN A 79 -10.12 -10.78 -6.27
N SER A 80 -10.44 -9.97 -7.28
CA SER A 80 -10.19 -10.29 -8.68
C SER A 80 -9.03 -9.46 -9.21
N SER A 81 -8.43 -9.92 -10.32
CA SER A 81 -7.47 -9.14 -11.10
C SER A 81 -8.17 -8.23 -12.13
N ASN A 82 -9.49 -8.03 -12.02
CA ASN A 82 -10.26 -7.27 -12.99
C ASN A 82 -10.25 -5.77 -12.66
N PHE A 83 -9.55 -4.99 -13.48
CA PHE A 83 -9.47 -3.54 -13.33
C PHE A 83 -10.84 -2.84 -13.24
N SER A 84 -11.85 -3.33 -13.97
CA SER A 84 -13.19 -2.72 -13.96
C SER A 84 -13.88 -2.80 -12.59
N GLU A 85 -13.56 -3.80 -11.77
CA GLU A 85 -14.12 -3.92 -10.42
C GLU A 85 -13.52 -2.89 -9.47
N TYR A 86 -12.20 -2.65 -9.57
CA TYR A 86 -11.54 -1.57 -8.83
C TYR A 86 -12.07 -0.20 -9.26
N LYS A 87 -12.27 0.01 -10.57
CA LYS A 87 -12.80 1.28 -11.08
C LYS A 87 -14.18 1.62 -10.51
N LYS A 88 -15.08 0.64 -10.44
CA LYS A 88 -16.42 0.83 -9.84
C LYS A 88 -16.34 1.26 -8.39
N ILE A 89 -15.44 0.65 -7.60
CA ILE A 89 -15.25 1.04 -6.21
C ILE A 89 -14.80 2.50 -6.12
N CYS A 90 -13.90 2.95 -6.99
CA CYS A 90 -13.51 4.35 -7.04
C CYS A 90 -14.65 5.29 -7.43
N GLU A 91 -15.52 4.88 -8.36
CA GLU A 91 -16.71 5.65 -8.76
C GLU A 91 -17.80 5.69 -7.67
N ASP A 92 -17.86 4.65 -6.83
CA ASP A 92 -18.80 4.54 -5.70
C ASP A 92 -18.35 5.33 -4.46
N LEU A 93 -17.12 5.85 -4.44
CA LEU A 93 -16.66 6.73 -3.36
C LEU A 93 -17.41 8.06 -3.47
N ASN A 94 -18.07 8.47 -2.39
CA ASN A 94 -18.73 9.77 -2.34
C ASN A 94 -17.67 10.86 -2.14
N ASP A 95 -17.43 11.68 -3.17
CA ASP A 95 -16.44 12.78 -3.16
C ASP A 95 -16.71 13.84 -2.07
N ASP A 96 -17.92 13.91 -1.53
CA ASP A 96 -18.37 15.02 -0.67
C ASP A 96 -18.06 14.84 0.84
N GLN A 97 -17.48 13.71 1.26
CA GLN A 97 -17.19 13.43 2.68
C GLN A 97 -15.91 12.60 2.86
N ASP A 98 -14.75 13.19 2.56
CA ASP A 98 -13.43 12.66 2.96
C ASP A 98 -13.26 12.77 4.49
N ALA A 99 -13.92 11.89 5.23
CA ALA A 99 -13.94 11.94 6.68
C ALA A 99 -12.52 11.81 7.27
N PRO A 100 -12.15 12.56 8.33
CA PRO A 100 -10.83 12.49 8.95
C PRO A 100 -10.40 11.07 9.37
N SER A 101 -11.39 10.24 9.72
CA SER A 101 -11.18 8.83 10.05
C SER A 101 -10.56 8.01 8.91
N LEU A 102 -10.75 8.40 7.64
CA LEU A 102 -10.13 7.76 6.49
C LEU A 102 -8.60 7.89 6.51
N PHE A 103 -8.12 9.00 7.07
CA PHE A 103 -6.69 9.32 7.22
C PHE A 103 -6.15 8.94 8.61
N GLY A 104 -6.92 8.22 9.42
CA GLY A 104 -6.55 7.92 10.80
C GLY A 104 -6.51 9.15 11.72
N LEU A 105 -7.11 10.26 11.29
CA LEU A 105 -7.15 11.51 12.04
C LEU A 105 -8.36 11.55 12.98
N PRO A 106 -8.23 12.21 14.14
CA PRO A 106 -9.34 12.36 15.05
C PRO A 106 -10.43 13.26 14.44
N ALA A 107 -11.70 12.95 14.72
CA ALA A 107 -12.85 13.62 14.13
C ALA A 107 -12.96 15.13 14.46
N ASN A 108 -12.12 15.64 15.35
CA ASN A 108 -12.07 17.06 15.73
C ASN A 108 -11.11 17.90 14.89
N ILE A 109 -10.34 17.30 13.98
CA ILE A 109 -9.25 17.99 13.26
C ILE A 109 -9.76 19.08 12.30
N GLU A 110 -10.94 18.92 11.72
CA GLU A 110 -11.57 19.90 10.82
C GLU A 110 -12.10 21.15 11.55
N ARG A 111 -12.09 21.14 12.89
CA ARG A 111 -12.59 22.23 13.74
C ARG A 111 -11.48 23.12 14.30
N SER A 112 -10.22 22.88 13.91
CA SER A 112 -9.02 23.59 14.39
C SER A 112 -8.46 24.56 13.37
#